data_AF-A0A830EQK3-F1
#
_entry.id   AF-A0A830EQK3-F1
#
_cell.length_a   1.000
_cell.length_b   1.000
_cell.length_c   1.000
_cell.angle_alpha   90.00
_cell.angle_beta   90.00
_cell.angle_gamma   90.00
#
_symmetry.space_group_name_H-M   'P 1'
#
loop_
_entity.id
_entity.type
_entity.pdbx_description
1 polymer ?
#
loop_
_entity_poly.entity_id
_entity_poly.type
_entity_poly.pdbx_seq_one_letter_code
_entity_poly.pdbx_strand_id
1 'polypeptide(L)'
;MLFVGATPMAALAQGASDSQPVLLDQDTNHIADITVDGQQYSVYQHENVFPWASGIDIYTNSERVTSESTAESVITALAQRRAVQGLGAEDISQLRTTSQNASAAATNVSSTATAINETLVYIERMKTVSENGTTVYNASVEAAPQISEFNETARELYPELRSFDNDSAAYRSNATALINLLEQRENGTNVDPQQLYTQYAATLDAKSDLSDYLEYSSIDEPLSVMAGTNEALARNVSSVPERGNETAQHFRRVHNESAVAANQTAALGIDNFEFDEAQDRSESLEEDWMEEWNSRQNPASTVYQSIAAIVVILAVVGGYVAWRRR
;
A
#
# COMPACT_ATOMS: atom_id res chain seq x y z
N MET A 1 -74.02 2.62 -3.51
CA MET A 1 -73.08 2.83 -4.63
C MET A 1 -71.70 3.05 -4.03
N LEU A 2 -70.86 2.01 -4.07
CA LEU A 2 -69.48 1.99 -3.59
C LEU A 2 -68.59 2.25 -4.81
N PHE A 3 -67.82 3.33 -4.81
CA PHE A 3 -66.72 3.52 -5.74
C PHE A 3 -65.45 2.96 -5.09
N VAL A 4 -65.01 1.81 -5.61
CA VAL A 4 -63.70 1.22 -5.37
C VAL A 4 -62.70 2.00 -6.21
N GLY A 5 -61.85 2.81 -5.57
CA GLY A 5 -60.74 3.50 -6.21
C GLY A 5 -59.51 2.60 -6.20
N ALA A 6 -59.15 2.05 -7.35
CA ALA A 6 -57.94 1.28 -7.56
C ALA A 6 -56.70 2.17 -7.37
N THR A 7 -55.77 1.75 -6.51
CA THR A 7 -54.40 2.28 -6.47
C THR A 7 -53.63 1.78 -7.71
N PRO A 8 -52.83 2.64 -8.37
CA PRO A 8 -52.12 2.24 -9.57
C PRO A 8 -50.89 1.39 -9.21
N MET A 9 -51.01 0.06 -9.35
CA MET A 9 -49.89 -0.87 -9.49
C MET A 9 -49.23 -0.73 -10.87
N ALA A 10 -48.64 0.44 -11.14
CA ALA A 10 -47.98 0.72 -12.41
C ALA A 10 -46.79 1.68 -12.19
N ALA A 11 -45.81 1.22 -11.41
CA ALA A 11 -44.46 1.80 -11.38
C ALA A 11 -43.37 0.76 -11.05
N LEU A 12 -43.66 -0.54 -11.13
CA LEU A 12 -42.69 -1.64 -10.90
C LEU A 12 -42.13 -2.23 -12.21
N ALA A 13 -42.04 -1.44 -13.27
CA ALA A 13 -41.55 -1.95 -14.55
C ALA A 13 -40.68 -0.92 -15.27
N GLN A 14 -39.43 -0.79 -14.81
CA GLN A 14 -38.24 -0.65 -15.67
C GLN A 14 -36.97 -0.46 -14.82
N GLY A 15 -36.17 -1.54 -14.73
CA GLY A 15 -34.80 -1.50 -14.23
C GLY A 15 -34.34 -2.83 -13.65
N ALA A 16 -33.75 -3.69 -14.49
CA ALA A 16 -32.94 -4.87 -14.15
C ALA A 16 -33.55 -5.99 -13.26
N SER A 17 -33.85 -7.14 -13.89
CA SER A 17 -33.63 -8.51 -13.36
C SER A 17 -33.63 -8.70 -11.83
N ASP A 18 -34.80 -8.62 -11.17
CA ASP A 18 -34.93 -8.93 -9.74
C ASP A 18 -34.70 -10.43 -9.44
N SER A 19 -33.57 -10.70 -8.80
CA SER A 19 -33.38 -11.77 -7.82
C SER A 19 -34.43 -11.67 -6.72
N GLN A 20 -35.09 -12.78 -6.37
CA GLN A 20 -36.27 -12.78 -5.48
C GLN A 20 -36.06 -11.89 -4.23
N PRO A 21 -36.85 -10.81 -4.03
CA PRO A 21 -36.74 -9.98 -2.85
C PRO A 21 -37.06 -10.81 -1.61
N VAL A 22 -36.26 -10.66 -0.55
CA VAL A 22 -36.60 -11.24 0.75
C VAL A 22 -37.85 -10.52 1.24
N LEU A 23 -38.82 -11.28 1.78
CA LEU A 23 -40.07 -10.70 2.25
C LEU A 23 -39.77 -9.57 3.26
N LEU A 24 -40.37 -8.39 3.05
CA LEU A 24 -40.19 -7.18 3.87
C LEU A 24 -38.86 -6.44 3.69
N ASP A 25 -38.12 -6.69 2.61
CA ASP A 25 -37.09 -5.76 2.15
C ASP A 25 -37.76 -4.40 1.86
N GLN A 26 -37.31 -3.37 2.56
CA GLN A 26 -37.84 -2.00 2.47
C GLN A 26 -37.11 -1.24 1.38
N ASP A 27 -35.78 -1.34 1.36
CA ASP A 27 -34.91 -0.66 0.41
C ASP A 27 -33.84 -1.63 -0.13
N THR A 28 -33.45 -1.42 -1.38
CA THR A 28 -32.38 -2.16 -2.06
C THR A 28 -31.51 -1.16 -2.81
N ASN A 29 -30.25 -1.07 -2.38
CA ASN A 29 -29.29 -0.11 -2.90
C ASN A 29 -28.17 -0.85 -3.61
N HIS A 30 -27.92 -0.53 -4.87
CA HIS A 30 -26.70 -0.96 -5.55
C HIS A 30 -25.52 -0.22 -4.92
N ILE A 31 -24.55 -0.97 -4.39
CA ILE A 31 -23.37 -0.41 -3.72
C ILE A 31 -22.25 -0.20 -4.74
N ALA A 32 -21.96 -1.23 -5.54
CA ALA A 32 -20.86 -1.22 -6.50
C ALA A 32 -20.94 -2.38 -7.49
N ASP A 33 -20.23 -2.21 -8.61
CA ASP A 33 -19.82 -3.31 -9.48
C ASP A 33 -18.32 -3.62 -9.27
N ILE A 34 -18.01 -4.87 -8.95
CA ILE A 34 -16.68 -5.38 -8.63
C ILE A 34 -16.24 -6.35 -9.71
N THR A 35 -14.97 -6.32 -10.11
CA THR A 35 -14.41 -7.30 -11.06
C THR A 35 -13.35 -8.11 -10.35
N VAL A 36 -13.53 -9.43 -10.29
CA VAL A 36 -12.59 -10.41 -9.73
C VAL A 36 -12.33 -11.47 -10.79
N ASP A 37 -11.07 -11.78 -11.06
CA ASP A 37 -10.65 -12.77 -12.07
C ASP A 37 -11.26 -12.58 -13.47
N GLY A 38 -11.50 -11.33 -13.85
CA GLY A 38 -12.12 -10.96 -15.14
C GLY A 38 -13.63 -11.17 -15.20
N GLN A 39 -14.26 -11.61 -14.11
CA GLN A 39 -15.71 -11.72 -13.98
C GLN A 39 -16.28 -10.51 -13.22
N GLN A 40 -17.37 -9.94 -13.72
CA GLN A 40 -18.07 -8.83 -13.07
C GLN A 40 -19.13 -9.35 -12.08
N TYR A 41 -19.20 -8.68 -10.94
CA TYR A 41 -20.13 -8.91 -9.85
C TYR A 41 -20.83 -7.61 -9.48
N SER A 42 -22.12 -7.66 -9.19
CA SER A 42 -22.89 -6.52 -8.69
C SER A 42 -23.26 -6.75 -7.24
N VAL A 43 -22.94 -5.78 -6.38
CA VAL A 43 -23.15 -5.87 -4.93
C VAL A 43 -24.30 -4.95 -4.53
N TYR A 44 -25.25 -5.48 -3.76
CA TYR A 44 -26.43 -4.77 -3.30
C TYR A 44 -26.54 -4.85 -1.78
N GLN A 45 -26.87 -3.71 -1.16
CA GLN A 45 -27.28 -3.65 0.24
C GLN A 45 -28.79 -3.70 0.31
N HIS A 46 -29.32 -4.53 1.19
CA HIS A 46 -30.74 -4.65 1.45
C HIS A 46 -31.04 -4.27 2.89
N GLU A 47 -32.01 -3.39 3.07
CA GLU A 47 -32.55 -3.06 4.38
C GLU A 47 -33.92 -3.73 4.54
N ASN A 48 -34.07 -4.55 5.58
CA ASN A 48 -35.31 -5.25 5.90
C ASN A 48 -35.92 -4.70 7.19
N VAL A 49 -37.25 -4.80 7.32
CA VAL A 49 -37.97 -4.51 8.57
C VAL A 49 -37.33 -5.21 9.78
N PHE A 50 -36.81 -6.42 9.55
CA PHE A 50 -36.06 -7.16 10.54
C PHE A 50 -34.55 -6.94 10.32
N PRO A 51 -33.84 -6.28 11.26
CA PRO A 51 -32.41 -5.96 11.08
C PRO A 51 -31.51 -7.16 10.78
N TRP A 52 -31.86 -8.34 11.30
CA TRP A 52 -31.12 -9.58 11.06
C TRP A 52 -31.34 -10.20 9.67
N ALA A 53 -32.29 -9.68 8.88
CA ALA A 53 -32.53 -10.05 7.48
C ALA A 53 -32.00 -8.98 6.50
N SER A 54 -31.53 -7.84 7.03
CA SER A 54 -30.73 -6.88 6.28
C SER A 54 -29.34 -7.45 5.99
N GLY A 55 -28.68 -6.92 4.97
CA GLY A 55 -27.29 -7.26 4.66
C GLY A 55 -26.99 -7.18 3.17
N ILE A 56 -26.00 -7.93 2.72
CA ILE A 56 -25.46 -7.83 1.36
C ILE A 56 -25.80 -9.06 0.52
N ASP A 57 -26.23 -8.82 -0.71
CA ASP A 57 -26.26 -9.83 -1.75
C ASP A 57 -25.28 -9.48 -2.87
N ILE A 58 -24.66 -10.52 -3.42
CA ILE A 58 -23.71 -10.43 -4.53
C ILE A 58 -24.30 -11.21 -5.70
N TYR A 59 -24.25 -10.64 -6.89
CA TYR A 59 -24.77 -11.23 -8.11
C TYR A 59 -23.71 -11.30 -9.19
N THR A 60 -23.76 -12.35 -10.01
CA THR A 60 -23.01 -12.44 -11.25
C THR A 60 -23.88 -13.05 -12.33
N ASN A 61 -23.91 -12.47 -13.54
CA ASN A 61 -24.79 -12.89 -14.63
C ASN A 61 -26.27 -13.08 -14.22
N SER A 62 -26.77 -12.19 -13.35
CA SER A 62 -28.12 -12.26 -12.75
C SER A 62 -28.38 -13.44 -11.79
N GLU A 63 -27.36 -14.23 -11.46
CA GLU A 63 -27.43 -15.30 -10.45
C GLU A 63 -26.81 -14.85 -9.13
N ARG A 64 -27.44 -15.23 -8.02
CA ARG A 64 -26.95 -14.92 -6.68
C ARG A 64 -25.71 -15.77 -6.35
N VAL A 65 -24.65 -15.12 -5.89
CA VAL A 65 -23.46 -15.79 -5.36
C VAL A 65 -23.78 -16.37 -3.98
N THR A 66 -23.61 -17.69 -3.86
CA THR A 66 -23.80 -18.48 -2.63
C THR A 66 -22.52 -19.15 -2.14
N SER A 67 -21.45 -19.10 -2.94
CA SER A 67 -20.14 -19.60 -2.56
C SER A 67 -19.43 -18.60 -1.67
N GLU A 68 -19.09 -19.01 -0.45
CA GLU A 68 -18.38 -18.20 0.54
C GLU A 68 -17.04 -17.68 -0.01
N SER A 69 -16.23 -18.55 -0.63
CA SER A 69 -14.93 -18.15 -1.19
C SER A 69 -15.03 -17.09 -2.29
N THR A 70 -16.13 -17.10 -3.06
CA THR A 70 -16.37 -16.09 -4.10
C THR A 70 -16.88 -14.79 -3.48
N ALA A 71 -17.73 -14.89 -2.46
CA ALA A 71 -18.22 -13.73 -1.74
C ALA A 71 -17.09 -13.00 -1.00
N GLU A 72 -16.23 -13.74 -0.30
CA GLU A 72 -15.02 -13.24 0.34
C GLU A 72 -14.18 -12.45 -0.67
N SER A 73 -13.78 -13.06 -1.78
CA SER A 73 -12.98 -12.39 -2.82
C SER A 73 -13.61 -11.08 -3.34
N VAL A 74 -14.93 -11.05 -3.52
CA VAL A 74 -15.66 -9.85 -3.98
C VAL A 74 -15.76 -8.80 -2.87
N ILE A 75 -15.99 -9.21 -1.63
CA ILE A 75 -16.11 -8.32 -0.46
C ILE A 75 -14.75 -7.74 -0.09
N THR A 76 -13.68 -8.52 -0.09
CA THR A 76 -12.29 -8.03 0.06
C THR A 76 -12.02 -6.92 -0.96
N ALA A 77 -12.31 -7.16 -2.24
CA ALA A 77 -12.10 -6.17 -3.30
C ALA A 77 -12.98 -4.91 -3.14
N LEU A 78 -14.21 -5.06 -2.64
CA LEU A 78 -15.08 -3.94 -2.31
C LEU A 78 -14.53 -3.12 -1.13
N ALA A 79 -14.08 -3.80 -0.08
CA ALA A 79 -13.54 -3.21 1.15
C ALA A 79 -12.28 -2.39 0.85
N GLN A 80 -11.38 -2.97 0.07
CA GLN A 80 -10.18 -2.31 -0.46
C GLN A 80 -10.51 -1.03 -1.22
N ARG A 81 -11.47 -1.09 -2.15
CA ARG A 81 -11.94 0.10 -2.90
C ARG A 81 -12.53 1.17 -1.97
N ARG A 82 -13.29 0.75 -0.96
CA ARG A 82 -13.96 1.66 -0.04
C ARG A 82 -12.99 2.29 0.96
N ALA A 83 -11.95 1.58 1.38
CA ALA A 83 -10.94 2.08 2.29
C ALA A 83 -10.16 3.26 1.69
N VAL A 84 -9.70 3.13 0.44
CA VAL A 84 -8.95 4.21 -0.25
C VAL A 84 -9.82 5.42 -0.62
N GLN A 85 -11.15 5.28 -0.61
CA GLN A 85 -12.07 6.43 -0.71
C GLN A 85 -11.98 7.35 0.51
N GLY A 86 -11.52 6.85 1.65
CA GLY A 86 -11.32 7.61 2.88
C GLY A 86 -10.14 8.57 2.87
N LEU A 87 -9.15 8.34 2.00
CA LEU A 87 -7.96 9.18 1.91
C LEU A 87 -8.36 10.62 1.56
N GLY A 88 -7.72 11.62 2.17
CA GLY A 88 -8.07 13.03 2.04
C GLY A 88 -6.85 13.93 1.84
N ALA A 89 -7.05 15.24 2.05
CA ALA A 89 -6.01 16.25 1.87
C ALA A 89 -4.81 16.06 2.81
N GLU A 90 -5.04 15.54 4.02
CA GLU A 90 -3.99 15.21 4.98
C GLU A 90 -3.10 14.09 4.45
N ASP A 91 -3.69 12.99 3.97
CA ASP A 91 -2.96 11.86 3.36
C ASP A 91 -2.15 12.31 2.14
N ILE A 92 -2.74 13.14 1.27
CA ILE A 92 -2.05 13.71 0.11
C ILE A 92 -0.82 14.52 0.57
N SER A 93 -0.95 15.32 1.63
CA SER A 93 0.15 16.12 2.16
C SER A 93 1.26 15.26 2.74
N GLN A 94 0.91 14.24 3.53
CA GLN A 94 1.88 13.33 4.13
C GLN A 94 2.59 12.49 3.06
N LEU A 95 1.85 11.89 2.12
CA LEU A 95 2.42 11.13 1.01
C LEU A 95 3.38 11.98 0.16
N ARG A 96 3.04 13.26 -0.06
CA ARG A 96 3.92 14.22 -0.74
C ARG A 96 5.21 14.47 0.04
N THR A 97 5.12 14.73 1.34
CA THR A 97 6.28 14.93 2.20
C THR A 97 7.17 13.69 2.19
N THR A 98 6.60 12.50 2.39
CA THR A 98 7.37 11.24 2.39
C THR A 98 8.02 10.98 1.03
N SER A 99 7.32 11.25 -0.08
CA SER A 99 7.88 11.16 -1.43
C SER A 99 9.06 12.13 -1.67
N GLN A 100 8.96 13.36 -1.16
CA GLN A 100 10.04 14.34 -1.22
C GLN A 100 11.24 13.92 -0.37
N ASN A 101 11.00 13.37 0.81
CA ASN A 101 12.03 12.87 1.71
C ASN A 101 12.78 11.68 1.10
N ALA A 102 12.06 10.71 0.52
CA ALA A 102 12.65 9.61 -0.24
C ALA A 102 13.54 10.11 -1.40
N SER A 103 13.07 11.13 -2.13
CA SER A 103 13.83 11.74 -3.23
C SER A 103 15.13 12.41 -2.76
N ALA A 104 15.07 13.10 -1.62
CA ALA A 104 16.23 13.76 -1.03
C ALA A 104 17.27 12.73 -0.56
N ALA A 105 16.82 11.66 0.12
CA ALA A 105 17.69 10.57 0.55
C ALA A 105 18.35 9.87 -0.65
N ALA A 106 17.58 9.54 -1.69
CA ALA A 106 18.09 8.94 -2.92
C ALA A 106 19.18 9.79 -3.57
N THR A 107 18.99 11.11 -3.64
CA THR A 107 20.00 12.04 -4.20
C THR A 107 21.32 11.99 -3.43
N ASN A 108 21.26 11.93 -2.11
CA ASN A 108 22.44 11.84 -1.25
C ASN A 108 23.15 10.48 -1.39
N VAL A 109 22.37 9.40 -1.40
CA VAL A 109 22.86 8.03 -1.59
C VAL A 109 23.51 7.84 -2.97
N SER A 110 22.89 8.37 -4.03
CA SER A 110 23.39 8.30 -5.40
C SER A 110 24.72 9.05 -5.59
N SER A 111 24.91 10.17 -4.89
CA SER A 111 26.17 10.90 -4.85
C SER A 111 27.29 10.06 -4.22
N THR A 112 26.97 9.34 -3.14
CA THR A 112 27.90 8.40 -2.49
C THR A 112 28.22 7.21 -3.39
N ALA A 113 27.21 6.59 -4.01
CA ALA A 113 27.40 5.48 -4.95
C ALA A 113 28.32 5.88 -6.12
N THR A 114 28.18 7.12 -6.62
CA THR A 114 29.05 7.67 -7.65
C THR A 114 30.49 7.80 -7.16
N ALA A 115 30.71 8.38 -5.97
CA ALA A 115 32.05 8.52 -5.39
C ALA A 115 32.72 7.16 -5.13
N ILE A 116 31.96 6.17 -4.65
CA ILE A 116 32.44 4.80 -4.45
C ILE A 116 32.86 4.18 -5.79
N ASN A 117 32.01 4.23 -6.80
CA ASN A 117 32.30 3.64 -8.11
C ASN A 117 33.54 4.26 -8.77
N GLU A 118 33.66 5.60 -8.74
CA GLU A 118 34.85 6.27 -9.25
C GLU A 118 36.12 5.84 -8.50
N THR A 119 36.04 5.66 -7.18
CA THR A 119 37.17 5.22 -6.35
C THR A 119 37.54 3.76 -6.64
N LEU A 120 36.56 2.87 -6.82
CA LEU A 120 36.79 1.49 -7.24
C LEU A 120 37.48 1.42 -8.61
N VAL A 121 37.02 2.20 -9.58
CA VAL A 121 37.66 2.30 -10.90
C VAL A 121 39.08 2.84 -10.78
N TYR A 122 39.31 3.84 -9.92
CA TYR A 122 40.64 4.38 -9.66
C TYR A 122 41.58 3.33 -9.02
N ILE A 123 41.09 2.55 -8.06
CA ILE A 123 41.83 1.45 -7.43
C ILE A 123 42.27 0.41 -8.46
N GLU A 124 41.39 0.02 -9.39
CA GLU A 124 41.76 -0.91 -10.46
C GLU A 124 42.84 -0.32 -11.39
N ARG A 125 42.78 0.98 -11.68
CA ARG A 125 43.83 1.67 -12.44
C ARG A 125 45.16 1.66 -11.70
N MET A 126 45.16 1.95 -10.39
CA MET A 126 46.37 1.98 -9.56
C MET A 126 47.14 0.66 -9.54
N LYS A 127 46.46 -0.48 -9.75
CA LYS A 127 47.10 -1.81 -9.83
C LYS A 127 47.97 -1.97 -11.07
N THR A 128 47.77 -1.16 -12.10
CA THR A 128 48.48 -1.23 -13.39
C THR A 128 49.54 -0.14 -13.57
N VAL A 129 49.44 0.95 -12.81
CA VAL A 129 50.36 2.09 -12.87
C VAL A 129 51.51 1.84 -11.89
N SER A 130 52.75 1.94 -12.38
CA SER A 130 53.96 1.74 -11.55
C SER A 130 54.80 3.01 -11.44
N GLU A 131 55.27 3.31 -10.23
CA GLU A 131 56.11 4.45 -9.87
C GLU A 131 57.20 3.96 -8.91
N ASN A 132 58.44 4.41 -9.11
CA ASN A 132 59.59 4.04 -8.27
C ASN A 132 59.77 2.52 -8.04
N GLY A 133 59.42 1.71 -9.04
CA GLY A 133 59.60 0.25 -9.02
C GLY A 133 58.49 -0.54 -8.32
N THR A 134 57.42 0.10 -7.86
CA THR A 134 56.22 -0.54 -7.29
C THR A 134 54.95 0.00 -7.95
N THR A 135 53.82 -0.71 -7.82
CA THR A 135 52.54 -0.15 -8.28
C THR A 135 52.05 0.91 -7.30
N VAL A 136 51.32 1.91 -7.82
CA VAL A 136 50.68 2.94 -6.97
C VAL A 136 49.75 2.27 -5.95
N TYR A 137 49.09 1.18 -6.35
CA TYR A 137 48.27 0.37 -5.45
C TYR A 137 49.08 -0.23 -4.30
N ASN A 138 50.19 -0.92 -4.59
CA ASN A 138 51.01 -1.56 -3.55
C ASN A 138 51.61 -0.53 -2.58
N ALA A 139 52.12 0.61 -3.10
CA ALA A 139 52.60 1.71 -2.25
C ALA A 139 51.48 2.30 -1.37
N SER A 140 50.26 2.43 -1.93
CA SER A 140 49.11 2.92 -1.18
C SER A 140 48.65 1.93 -0.12
N VAL A 141 48.65 0.63 -0.41
CA VAL A 141 48.30 -0.44 0.56
C VAL A 141 49.37 -0.56 1.65
N GLU A 142 50.64 -0.36 1.34
CA GLU A 142 51.71 -0.33 2.34
C GLU A 142 51.51 0.84 3.31
N ALA A 143 51.15 2.02 2.80
CA ALA A 143 50.84 3.19 3.63
C ALA A 143 49.51 3.05 4.39
N ALA A 144 48.52 2.39 3.79
CA ALA A 144 47.17 2.23 4.33
C ALA A 144 46.62 0.82 4.03
N PRO A 145 46.92 -0.19 4.88
CA PRO A 145 46.51 -1.57 4.65
C PRO A 145 44.99 -1.77 4.51
N GLN A 146 44.19 -0.86 5.07
CA GLN A 146 42.72 -0.90 5.04
C GLN A 146 42.13 -0.67 3.64
N ILE A 147 42.93 -0.32 2.62
CA ILE A 147 42.45 -0.16 1.24
C ILE A 147 41.84 -1.47 0.70
N SER A 148 42.38 -2.62 1.10
CA SER A 148 41.86 -3.92 0.67
C SER A 148 40.46 -4.17 1.23
N GLU A 149 40.26 -3.91 2.52
CA GLU A 149 38.96 -4.01 3.20
C GLU A 149 37.96 -3.01 2.61
N PHE A 150 38.36 -1.75 2.41
CA PHE A 150 37.54 -0.77 1.71
C PHE A 150 37.08 -1.27 0.35
N ASN A 151 37.97 -1.85 -0.46
CA ASN A 151 37.63 -2.32 -1.80
C ASN A 151 36.61 -3.49 -1.78
N GLU A 152 36.63 -4.33 -0.75
CA GLU A 152 35.64 -5.39 -0.54
C GLU A 152 34.29 -4.79 -0.12
N THR A 153 34.26 -4.00 0.96
CA THR A 153 33.04 -3.35 1.46
C THR A 153 32.40 -2.45 0.42
N ALA A 154 33.20 -1.69 -0.34
CA ALA A 154 32.69 -0.81 -1.40
C ALA A 154 32.04 -1.59 -2.55
N ARG A 155 32.51 -2.81 -2.86
CA ARG A 155 31.92 -3.67 -3.90
C ARG A 155 30.60 -4.30 -3.45
N GLU A 156 30.43 -4.53 -2.15
CA GLU A 156 29.19 -5.02 -1.55
C GLU A 156 28.16 -3.89 -1.38
N LEU A 157 28.59 -2.74 -0.87
CA LEU A 157 27.70 -1.60 -0.61
C LEU A 157 27.22 -0.90 -1.89
N TYR A 158 28.07 -0.80 -2.93
CA TYR A 158 27.69 -0.12 -4.17
C TYR A 158 26.37 -0.61 -4.81
N PRO A 159 26.14 -1.92 -5.02
CA PRO A 159 24.86 -2.39 -5.55
C PRO A 159 23.68 -2.09 -4.62
N GLU A 160 23.84 -2.16 -3.29
CA GLU A 160 22.78 -1.81 -2.34
C GLU A 160 22.37 -0.34 -2.44
N LEU A 161 23.35 0.59 -2.52
CA LEU A 161 23.08 2.01 -2.73
C LEU A 161 22.34 2.28 -4.05
N ARG A 162 22.58 1.47 -5.09
CA ARG A 162 21.85 1.59 -6.35
C ARG A 162 20.43 1.04 -6.26
N SER A 163 20.23 -0.06 -5.55
CA SER A 163 18.87 -0.58 -5.32
C SER A 163 18.04 0.44 -4.54
N PHE A 164 18.58 1.01 -3.47
CA PHE A 164 17.93 2.09 -2.73
C PHE A 164 17.52 3.28 -3.61
N ASP A 165 18.39 3.73 -4.52
CA ASP A 165 18.09 4.82 -5.48
C ASP A 165 16.95 4.42 -6.44
N ASN A 166 16.95 3.17 -6.93
CA ASN A 166 15.90 2.66 -7.81
C ASN A 166 14.55 2.54 -7.08
N ASP A 167 14.54 2.00 -5.86
CA ASP A 167 13.32 1.77 -5.09
C ASP A 167 12.73 3.09 -4.59
N SER A 168 13.59 4.05 -4.22
CA SER A 168 13.19 5.43 -3.97
C SER A 168 12.53 6.08 -5.19
N ALA A 169 13.08 5.85 -6.40
CA ALA A 169 12.51 6.36 -7.63
C ALA A 169 11.16 5.71 -7.99
N ALA A 170 11.03 4.39 -7.74
CA ALA A 170 9.79 3.65 -7.91
C ALA A 170 8.71 4.15 -6.95
N TYR A 171 9.01 4.26 -5.66
CA TYR A 171 8.11 4.81 -4.65
C TYR A 171 7.67 6.23 -5.02
N ARG A 172 8.59 7.11 -5.39
CA ARG A 172 8.27 8.48 -5.83
C ARG A 172 7.34 8.52 -7.04
N SER A 173 7.59 7.66 -8.03
CA SER A 173 6.75 7.58 -9.23
C SER A 173 5.33 7.14 -8.87
N ASN A 174 5.20 6.10 -8.06
CA ASN A 174 3.91 5.58 -7.60
C ASN A 174 3.16 6.58 -6.70
N ALA A 175 3.86 7.20 -5.75
CA ALA A 175 3.29 8.23 -4.88
C ALA A 175 2.80 9.44 -5.69
N THR A 176 3.55 9.88 -6.70
CA THR A 176 3.12 10.96 -7.60
C THR A 176 1.85 10.59 -8.37
N ALA A 177 1.76 9.36 -8.89
CA ALA A 177 0.57 8.88 -9.57
C ALA A 177 -0.64 8.80 -8.62
N LEU A 178 -0.45 8.29 -7.40
CA LEU A 178 -1.50 8.23 -6.38
C LEU A 178 -1.98 9.62 -5.98
N ILE A 179 -1.07 10.54 -5.69
CA ILE A 179 -1.38 11.95 -5.38
C ILE A 179 -2.24 12.55 -6.49
N ASN A 180 -1.86 12.38 -7.76
CA ASN A 180 -2.63 12.91 -8.88
C ASN A 180 -4.06 12.37 -8.93
N LEU A 181 -4.27 11.08 -8.65
CA LEU A 181 -5.61 10.47 -8.59
C LEU A 181 -6.42 11.03 -7.41
N LEU A 182 -5.80 11.16 -6.25
CA LEU A 182 -6.44 11.71 -5.05
C LEU A 182 -6.84 13.18 -5.27
N GLU A 183 -5.98 14.00 -5.87
CA GLU A 183 -6.26 15.41 -6.20
C GLU A 183 -7.33 15.55 -7.29
N GLN A 184 -7.34 14.68 -8.31
CA GLN A 184 -8.41 14.67 -9.31
C GLN A 184 -9.76 14.44 -8.64
N ARG A 185 -9.83 13.47 -7.73
CA ARG A 185 -11.04 13.16 -6.97
C ARG A 185 -11.45 14.30 -6.04
N GLU A 186 -10.50 14.92 -5.34
CA GLU A 186 -10.75 16.10 -4.48
C GLU A 186 -11.34 17.26 -5.29
N ASN A 187 -10.89 17.45 -6.53
CA ASN A 187 -11.41 18.44 -7.48
C ASN A 187 -12.74 18.03 -8.14
N GLY A 188 -13.37 16.93 -7.70
CA GLY A 188 -14.67 16.46 -8.20
C GLY A 188 -14.61 15.68 -9.51
N THR A 189 -13.42 15.27 -9.96
CA THR A 189 -13.29 14.35 -11.10
C THR A 189 -13.68 12.94 -10.65
N ASN A 190 -14.49 12.26 -11.46
CA ASN A 190 -14.82 10.87 -11.19
C ASN A 190 -13.61 9.97 -11.49
N VAL A 191 -12.92 9.54 -10.45
CA VAL A 191 -11.79 8.60 -10.52
C VAL A 191 -12.32 7.20 -10.26
N ASP A 192 -11.98 6.25 -11.13
CA ASP A 192 -12.33 4.84 -10.94
C ASP A 192 -11.74 4.32 -9.62
N PRO A 193 -12.58 3.86 -8.65
CA PRO A 193 -12.11 3.32 -7.39
C PRO A 193 -11.14 2.15 -7.56
N GLN A 194 -11.28 1.33 -8.61
CA GLN A 194 -10.34 0.23 -8.87
C GLN A 194 -8.96 0.75 -9.26
N GLN A 195 -8.92 1.74 -10.14
CA GLN A 195 -7.67 2.39 -10.52
C GLN A 195 -7.00 3.03 -9.30
N LEU A 196 -7.78 3.71 -8.46
CA LEU A 196 -7.26 4.32 -7.23
C LEU A 196 -6.65 3.29 -6.29
N TYR A 197 -7.37 2.19 -6.01
CA TYR A 197 -6.85 1.13 -5.14
C TYR A 197 -5.62 0.46 -5.74
N THR A 198 -5.61 0.17 -7.05
CA THR A 198 -4.45 -0.43 -7.72
C THR A 198 -3.21 0.45 -7.58
N GLN A 199 -3.37 1.77 -7.73
CA GLN A 199 -2.26 2.70 -7.53
C GLN A 199 -1.84 2.83 -6.07
N TYR A 200 -2.80 2.77 -5.13
CA TYR A 200 -2.51 2.71 -3.70
C TYR A 200 -1.66 1.49 -3.35
N ALA A 201 -2.07 0.30 -3.79
CA ALA A 201 -1.35 -0.96 -3.56
C ALA A 201 0.07 -0.95 -4.16
N ALA A 202 0.22 -0.44 -5.39
CA ALA A 202 1.54 -0.28 -6.02
C ALA A 202 2.44 0.74 -5.27
N THR A 203 1.84 1.73 -4.60
CA THR A 203 2.59 2.70 -3.80
C THR A 203 3.01 2.11 -2.45
N LEU A 204 2.14 1.31 -1.84
CA LEU A 204 2.44 0.55 -0.62
C LEU A 204 3.58 -0.44 -0.86
N ASP A 205 3.49 -1.24 -1.93
CA ASP A 205 4.52 -2.22 -2.31
C ASP A 205 5.89 -1.55 -2.49
N ALA A 206 5.94 -0.46 -3.26
CA ALA A 206 7.16 0.32 -3.45
C ALA A 206 7.65 1.01 -2.16
N LYS A 207 6.76 1.32 -1.20
CA LYS A 207 7.18 1.80 0.13
C LYS A 207 7.84 0.66 0.91
N SER A 208 7.26 -0.54 0.88
CA SER A 208 7.80 -1.71 1.57
C SER A 208 9.22 -2.01 1.10
N ASP A 209 9.45 -2.05 -0.21
CA ASP A 209 10.78 -2.24 -0.80
C ASP A 209 11.78 -1.19 -0.30
N LEU A 210 11.35 0.07 -0.19
CA LEU A 210 12.19 1.16 0.32
C LEU A 210 12.46 1.05 1.83
N SER A 211 11.45 0.64 2.62
CA SER A 211 11.54 0.49 4.07
C SER A 211 12.53 -0.58 4.50
N ASP A 212 12.73 -1.63 3.70
CA ASP A 212 13.74 -2.68 3.97
C ASP A 212 15.15 -2.08 4.17
N TYR A 213 15.47 -0.99 3.48
CA TYR A 213 16.75 -0.27 3.60
C TYR A 213 16.83 0.72 4.76
N LEU A 214 15.74 0.92 5.49
CA LEU A 214 15.64 1.91 6.58
C LEU A 214 15.48 1.24 7.95
N GLU A 215 14.90 0.04 8.00
CA GLU A 215 14.66 -0.69 9.24
C GLU A 215 15.77 -1.71 9.54
N TYR A 216 15.77 -2.84 8.83
CA TYR A 216 16.64 -3.98 9.13
C TYR A 216 18.04 -3.87 8.49
N SER A 217 18.15 -3.10 7.41
CA SER A 217 19.37 -2.87 6.63
C SER A 217 19.65 -1.37 6.50
N SER A 218 19.51 -0.64 7.61
CA SER A 218 19.59 0.82 7.62
C SER A 218 20.85 1.31 6.93
N ILE A 219 20.66 1.96 5.78
CA ILE A 219 21.76 2.32 4.86
C ILE A 219 22.71 3.36 5.46
N ASP A 220 22.26 4.09 6.48
CA ASP A 220 23.05 5.10 7.19
C ASP A 220 24.22 4.51 7.99
N GLU A 221 24.08 3.31 8.56
CA GLU A 221 25.15 2.67 9.34
C GLU A 221 26.34 2.28 8.44
N PRO A 222 26.17 1.52 7.33
CA PRO A 222 27.24 1.27 6.37
C PRO A 222 27.86 2.55 5.81
N LEU A 223 27.05 3.60 5.55
CA LEU A 223 27.54 4.89 5.09
C LEU A 223 28.38 5.62 6.16
N SER A 224 27.98 5.56 7.42
CA SER A 224 28.72 6.13 8.55
C SER A 224 30.07 5.41 8.76
N VAL A 225 30.08 4.08 8.69
CA VAL A 225 31.30 3.26 8.73
C VAL A 225 32.21 3.60 7.55
N MET A 226 31.65 3.71 6.34
CA MET A 226 32.38 4.09 5.14
C MET A 226 33.01 5.48 5.32
N ALA A 227 32.28 6.45 5.86
CA ALA A 227 32.82 7.76 6.15
C ALA A 227 34.03 7.69 7.09
N GLY A 228 33.92 6.99 8.22
CA GLY A 228 35.01 6.86 9.21
C GLY A 228 36.28 6.23 8.62
N THR A 229 36.13 5.13 7.89
CA THR A 229 37.26 4.43 7.25
C THR A 229 37.97 5.30 6.22
N ASN A 230 37.21 6.03 5.40
CA ASN A 230 37.78 6.83 4.32
C ASN A 230 38.57 8.06 4.78
N GLU A 231 38.25 8.63 5.94
CA GLU A 231 39.04 9.71 6.53
C GLU A 231 40.46 9.23 6.87
N ALA A 232 40.56 8.05 7.51
CA ALA A 232 41.84 7.45 7.87
C ALA A 232 42.65 7.05 6.63
N LEU A 233 42.00 6.44 5.63
CA LEU A 233 42.62 6.10 4.36
C LEU A 233 43.21 7.33 3.68
N ALA A 234 42.41 8.40 3.51
CA ALA A 234 42.86 9.63 2.88
C ALA A 234 44.09 10.24 3.57
N ARG A 235 44.13 10.20 4.91
CA ARG A 235 45.26 10.70 5.69
C ARG A 235 46.52 9.89 5.43
N ASN A 236 46.42 8.56 5.47
CA ASN A 236 47.56 7.66 5.34
C ASN A 236 48.15 7.66 3.91
N VAL A 237 47.29 7.53 2.89
CA VAL A 237 47.75 7.49 1.49
C VAL A 237 48.31 8.82 1.00
N SER A 238 47.96 9.95 1.65
CA SER A 238 48.52 11.26 1.29
C SER A 238 50.04 11.35 1.45
N SER A 239 50.64 10.45 2.23
CA SER A 239 52.09 10.35 2.42
C SER A 239 52.81 9.63 1.28
N VAL A 240 52.09 8.97 0.37
CA VAL A 240 52.67 8.26 -0.78
C VAL A 240 53.21 9.29 -1.80
N PRO A 241 54.48 9.16 -2.26
CA PRO A 241 55.05 10.08 -3.24
C PRO A 241 54.25 10.16 -4.55
N GLU A 242 54.37 11.30 -5.25
CA GLU A 242 53.83 11.60 -6.60
C GLU A 242 52.30 11.59 -6.72
N ARG A 243 51.61 10.53 -6.29
CA ARG A 243 50.16 10.36 -6.42
C ARG A 243 49.37 10.24 -5.12
N GLY A 244 50.02 10.22 -3.96
CA GLY A 244 49.33 10.07 -2.68
C GLY A 244 48.21 11.10 -2.46
N ASN A 245 48.39 12.34 -2.94
CA ASN A 245 47.34 13.35 -2.85
C ASN A 245 46.15 13.11 -3.80
N GLU A 246 46.38 12.58 -5.01
CA GLU A 246 45.32 12.18 -5.95
C GLU A 246 44.52 11.01 -5.35
N THR A 247 45.21 9.98 -4.86
CA THR A 247 44.59 8.84 -4.16
C THR A 247 43.79 9.31 -2.94
N ALA A 248 44.34 10.21 -2.14
CA ALA A 248 43.66 10.76 -0.97
C ALA A 248 42.39 11.54 -1.34
N GLN A 249 42.33 12.21 -2.50
CA GLN A 249 41.14 12.93 -2.94
C GLN A 249 39.96 12.01 -3.19
N HIS A 250 40.18 10.82 -3.77
CA HIS A 250 39.13 9.82 -3.96
C HIS A 250 38.51 9.38 -2.62
N PHE A 251 39.34 9.00 -1.65
CA PHE A 251 38.84 8.63 -0.32
C PHE A 251 38.19 9.81 0.43
N ARG A 252 38.72 11.04 0.33
CA ARG A 252 38.06 12.23 0.91
C ARG A 252 36.67 12.46 0.32
N ARG A 253 36.51 12.23 -0.99
CA ARG A 253 35.21 12.35 -1.64
C ARG A 253 34.23 11.33 -1.08
N VAL A 254 34.62 10.05 -1.02
CA VAL A 254 33.77 9.01 -0.42
C VAL A 254 33.42 9.34 1.03
N HIS A 255 34.38 9.81 1.83
CA HIS A 255 34.13 10.26 3.20
C HIS A 255 33.05 11.34 3.28
N ASN A 256 33.21 12.42 2.52
CA ASN A 256 32.30 13.57 2.56
C ASN A 256 30.88 13.18 2.11
N GLU A 257 30.75 12.47 0.99
CA GLU A 257 29.45 12.08 0.47
C GLU A 257 28.75 11.09 1.41
N SER A 258 29.49 10.09 1.93
CA SER A 258 28.91 9.10 2.85
C SER A 258 28.47 9.73 4.18
N ALA A 259 29.24 10.68 4.71
CA ALA A 259 28.89 11.40 5.93
C ALA A 259 27.63 12.27 5.75
N VAL A 260 27.48 12.91 4.59
CA VAL A 260 26.27 13.67 4.25
C VAL A 260 25.08 12.73 4.12
N ALA A 261 25.24 11.62 3.39
CA ALA A 261 24.18 10.66 3.16
C ALA A 261 23.69 9.98 4.46
N ALA A 262 24.61 9.56 5.33
CA ALA A 262 24.27 8.97 6.64
C ALA A 262 23.46 9.96 7.51
N ASN A 263 23.98 11.18 7.70
CA ASN A 263 23.33 12.16 8.57
C ASN A 263 21.98 12.65 8.04
N GLN A 264 21.87 12.86 6.73
CA GLN A 264 20.64 13.40 6.15
C GLN A 264 19.58 12.33 5.98
N THR A 265 19.93 11.11 5.57
CA THR A 265 18.94 10.03 5.40
C THR A 265 18.28 9.66 6.72
N ALA A 266 19.07 9.56 7.80
CA ALA A 266 18.55 9.30 9.15
C ALA A 266 17.58 10.40 9.65
N ALA A 267 17.71 11.63 9.16
CA ALA A 267 16.88 12.76 9.59
C ALA A 267 15.59 12.94 8.76
N LEU A 268 15.45 12.27 7.62
CA LEU A 268 14.40 12.54 6.65
C LEU A 268 13.07 11.84 6.94
N GLY A 269 12.99 10.89 7.89
CA GLY A 269 11.71 10.27 8.30
C GLY A 269 10.89 9.76 7.11
N ILE A 270 11.46 8.84 6.35
CA ILE A 270 10.87 8.28 5.11
C ILE A 270 9.77 7.25 5.43
N ASP A 271 9.65 6.88 6.70
CA ASP A 271 8.64 6.01 7.31
C ASP A 271 7.32 6.74 7.66
N ASN A 272 7.34 8.08 7.75
CA ASN A 272 6.27 8.92 8.31
C ASN A 272 4.85 8.78 7.70
N PHE A 273 4.69 8.25 6.48
CA PHE A 273 3.35 8.02 5.93
C PHE A 273 2.94 6.58 6.18
N GLU A 274 2.00 6.37 7.10
CA GLU A 274 1.47 5.05 7.45
C GLU A 274 0.38 4.63 6.46
N PHE A 275 0.54 3.45 5.87
CA PHE A 275 -0.49 2.89 4.98
C PHE A 275 -1.54 2.09 5.77
N ASP A 276 -1.22 1.75 7.02
CA ASP A 276 -1.96 0.86 7.90
C ASP A 276 -3.42 1.32 8.10
N GLU A 277 -3.71 2.62 8.19
CA GLU A 277 -5.08 3.11 8.39
C GLU A 277 -6.05 2.63 7.29
N ALA A 278 -5.61 2.67 6.03
CA ALA A 278 -6.45 2.19 4.93
C ALA A 278 -6.48 0.66 4.84
N GLN A 279 -5.46 -0.04 5.34
CA GLN A 279 -5.48 -1.51 5.45
C GLN A 279 -6.44 -1.95 6.56
N ASP A 280 -6.28 -1.42 7.77
CA ASP A 280 -7.15 -1.65 8.93
C ASP A 280 -8.62 -1.37 8.61
N ARG A 281 -8.87 -0.26 7.89
CA ARG A 281 -10.22 0.08 7.43
C ARG A 281 -10.74 -0.93 6.40
N SER A 282 -9.89 -1.43 5.52
CA SER A 282 -10.28 -2.47 4.57
C SER A 282 -10.66 -3.76 5.31
N GLU A 283 -9.82 -4.20 6.25
CA GLU A 283 -10.07 -5.42 7.02
C GLU A 283 -11.36 -5.31 7.83
N SER A 284 -11.58 -4.18 8.52
CA SER A 284 -12.83 -3.94 9.27
C SER A 284 -14.07 -3.94 8.37
N LEU A 285 -14.00 -3.33 7.17
CA LEU A 285 -15.14 -3.32 6.24
C LEU A 285 -15.41 -4.71 5.65
N GLU A 286 -14.37 -5.49 5.41
CA GLU A 286 -14.48 -6.86 4.93
C GLU A 286 -15.18 -7.75 5.96
N GLU A 287 -14.78 -7.67 7.23
CA GLU A 287 -15.42 -8.41 8.33
C GLU A 287 -16.91 -8.06 8.45
N ASP A 288 -17.26 -6.77 8.50
CA ASP A 288 -18.63 -6.29 8.61
C ASP A 288 -19.49 -6.77 7.43
N TRP A 289 -18.98 -6.66 6.19
CA TRP A 289 -19.72 -7.06 5.00
C TRP A 289 -19.82 -8.57 4.80
N MET A 290 -18.83 -9.33 5.27
CA MET A 290 -18.94 -10.78 5.32
C MET A 290 -20.01 -11.23 6.32
N GLU A 291 -20.16 -10.56 7.46
CA GLU A 291 -21.26 -10.82 8.40
C GLU A 291 -22.63 -10.50 7.74
N GLU A 292 -22.73 -9.34 7.07
CA GLU A 292 -23.94 -8.94 6.33
C GLU A 292 -24.28 -9.89 5.16
N TRP A 293 -23.28 -10.44 4.47
CA TRP A 293 -23.52 -11.42 3.41
C TRP A 293 -23.96 -12.77 3.98
N ASN A 294 -23.34 -13.21 5.09
CA ASN A 294 -23.67 -14.46 5.77
C ASN A 294 -25.10 -14.45 6.32
N SER A 295 -25.56 -13.34 6.91
CA SER A 295 -26.94 -13.19 7.39
C SER A 295 -27.97 -13.41 6.28
N ARG A 296 -27.62 -12.99 5.05
CA ARG A 296 -28.48 -13.09 3.87
C ARG A 296 -28.44 -14.43 3.15
N GLN A 297 -27.60 -15.39 3.52
CA GLN A 297 -27.62 -16.71 2.88
C GLN A 297 -28.87 -17.55 3.24
N ASN A 298 -29.50 -17.33 4.40
CA ASN A 298 -30.74 -18.02 4.81
C ASN A 298 -31.85 -17.12 5.44
N PRO A 299 -32.18 -15.94 4.89
CA PRO A 299 -33.07 -14.97 5.51
C PRO A 299 -34.54 -15.40 5.36
N ALA A 300 -34.89 -16.01 4.23
CA ALA A 300 -36.25 -16.45 3.94
C ALA A 300 -36.75 -17.49 4.97
N SER A 301 -35.96 -18.53 5.27
CA SER A 301 -36.37 -19.55 6.26
C SER A 301 -36.62 -18.94 7.64
N THR A 302 -35.81 -17.96 8.03
CA THR A 302 -35.88 -17.33 9.35
C THR A 302 -37.01 -16.30 9.41
N VAL A 303 -37.26 -15.53 8.35
CA VAL A 303 -38.39 -14.57 8.24
C VAL A 303 -39.72 -15.31 8.19
N TYR A 304 -39.84 -16.36 7.39
CA TYR A 304 -41.06 -17.16 7.33
C TYR A 304 -41.33 -17.89 8.66
N GLN A 305 -40.31 -18.41 9.33
CA GLN A 305 -40.46 -19.01 10.67
C GLN A 305 -40.84 -17.97 11.73
N SER A 306 -40.25 -16.77 11.69
CA SER A 306 -40.54 -15.69 12.64
C SER A 306 -41.96 -15.16 12.47
N ILE A 307 -42.41 -14.95 11.22
CA ILE A 307 -43.79 -14.56 10.92
C ILE A 307 -44.76 -15.67 11.36
N ALA A 308 -44.46 -16.93 11.06
CA ALA A 308 -45.28 -18.05 11.50
C ALA A 308 -45.39 -18.10 13.04
N ALA A 309 -44.29 -17.89 13.77
CA ALA A 309 -44.29 -17.83 15.22
C ALA A 309 -45.13 -16.66 15.76
N ILE A 310 -45.01 -15.47 15.18
CA ILE A 310 -45.81 -14.29 15.56
C ILE A 310 -47.30 -14.56 15.33
N VAL A 311 -47.66 -15.13 14.16
CA VAL A 311 -49.06 -15.48 13.83
C VAL A 311 -49.61 -16.51 14.81
N VAL A 312 -48.82 -17.52 15.19
CA VAL A 312 -49.22 -18.53 16.19
C VAL A 312 -49.45 -17.88 17.55
N ILE A 313 -48.54 -17.01 18.01
CA ILE A 313 -48.70 -16.31 19.30
C ILE A 313 -49.96 -15.44 19.30
N LEU A 314 -50.20 -14.68 18.23
CA LEU A 314 -51.41 -13.86 18.09
C LEU A 314 -52.70 -14.71 18.07
N ALA A 315 -52.67 -15.87 17.41
CA ALA A 315 -53.80 -16.80 17.40
C ALA A 315 -54.05 -17.42 18.79
N VAL A 316 -53.01 -17.77 19.53
CA VAL A 316 -53.11 -18.31 20.90
C VAL A 316 -53.63 -17.25 21.87
N VAL A 317 -53.10 -16.03 21.83
CA VAL A 317 -53.54 -14.91 22.68
C VAL A 317 -54.98 -14.50 22.32
N GLY A 318 -55.30 -14.37 21.03
CA GLY A 318 -56.64 -14.07 20.56
C GLY A 318 -57.66 -15.15 20.95
N GLY A 319 -57.28 -16.42 20.81
CA GLY A 319 -58.09 -17.57 21.24
C GLY A 319 -58.31 -17.60 22.76
N TYR A 320 -57.27 -17.32 23.55
CA TYR A 320 -57.37 -17.25 25.01
C TYR A 320 -58.25 -16.09 25.48
N VAL A 321 -58.14 -14.91 24.86
CA VAL A 321 -58.99 -13.75 25.18
C VAL A 321 -60.44 -13.98 24.77
N ALA A 322 -60.69 -14.62 23.61
CA ALA A 322 -62.02 -14.98 23.16
C ALA A 322 -62.67 -16.06 24.04
N TRP A 323 -61.89 -17.03 24.51
CA TRP A 323 -62.33 -18.06 25.46
C TRP A 323 -62.66 -17.48 26.83
N ARG A 324 -61.83 -16.56 27.36
CA ARG A 324 -62.06 -15.91 28.66
C ARG A 324 -63.25 -14.93 28.68
N ARG A 325 -63.71 -14.47 27.51
CA ARG A 325 -64.87 -13.57 27.36
C ARG A 325 -66.19 -14.31 27.11
N ARG A 326 -66.17 -15.63 26.95
CA ARG A 326 -67.36 -16.49 26.97
C ARG A 326 -67.56 -17.06 28.37
#